data_AF-A0A945J6W4-F1
#
_entry.id   AF-A0A945J6W4-F1
#
_cell.length_a   1.000
_cell.length_b   1.000
_cell.length_c   1.000
_cell.angle_alpha   90.00
_cell.angle_beta   90.00
_cell.angle_gamma   90.00
#
_symmetry.space_group_name_H-M   'P 1'
#
loop_
_entity.id
_entity.type
_entity.pdbx_description
1 polymer ?
#
loop_
_entity_poly.entity_id
_entity_poly.type
_entity_poly.pdbx_seq_one_letter_code
_entity_poly.pdbx_strand_id
1 'polypeptide(L)'
;MNPFKNNSGFTIIEVLVAALIVTAGLLAYLLASGNVVGQNAQSKKKTLAVTLAQDQIESIKNSALTVSLAGANGLDSPTESAGVWTENVGGEVVDATGTTGTANAIYTRTWSITTDALEVFYTVSATVVWDGSKSITLDTLISE
;
A
#
# COMPACT_ATOMS: atom_id res chain seq x y z
N MET A 1 15.13 62.00 38.07
CA MET A 1 16.20 61.24 37.37
C MET A 1 15.80 59.79 37.37
N ASN A 2 15.51 59.18 36.21
CA ASN A 2 15.03 57.80 36.13
C ASN A 2 16.18 56.81 36.31
N PRO A 3 16.18 55.93 37.35
CA PRO A 3 17.36 55.13 37.71
C PRO A 3 17.45 53.76 37.02
N PHE A 4 16.69 53.46 35.97
CA PHE A 4 16.73 52.14 35.34
C PHE A 4 16.74 52.23 33.82
N LYS A 5 17.91 52.40 33.22
CA LYS A 5 18.12 52.07 31.81
C LYS A 5 19.35 51.19 31.69
N ASN A 6 19.12 49.89 31.87
CA ASN A 6 20.15 48.86 31.72
C ASN A 6 20.33 48.58 30.22
N ASN A 7 21.38 49.16 29.63
CA ASN A 7 21.69 49.07 28.20
C ASN A 7 22.62 47.86 27.92
N SER A 8 22.25 46.67 28.40
CA SER A 8 23.02 45.45 28.16
C SER A 8 22.78 44.94 26.74
N GLY A 9 23.72 45.18 25.83
CA GLY A 9 23.76 44.53 24.53
C GLY A 9 24.15 43.04 24.63
N PHE A 10 23.95 42.29 23.56
CA PHE A 10 24.34 40.88 23.49
C PHE A 10 25.87 40.72 23.53
N THR A 11 26.34 39.76 24.31
CA THR A 11 27.75 39.36 24.29
C THR A 11 28.04 38.53 23.03
N ILE A 12 29.27 38.59 22.53
CA ILE A 12 29.68 37.78 21.36
C ILE A 12 29.50 36.28 21.65
N ILE A 13 29.76 35.84 22.88
CA ILE A 13 29.62 34.43 23.26
C ILE A 13 28.16 33.97 23.22
N GLU A 14 27.19 34.80 23.62
CA GLU A 14 25.77 34.46 23.51
C GLU A 14 25.34 34.34 22.05
N VAL A 15 25.83 35.22 21.17
CA VAL A 15 25.54 35.14 19.73
C VAL A 15 26.12 33.86 19.12
N LEU A 16 27.32 33.45 19.53
CA LEU A 16 27.95 32.20 19.08
C LEU A 16 27.19 30.97 19.57
N VAL A 17 26.78 30.95 20.84
CA VAL A 17 25.99 29.84 21.40
C VAL A 17 24.60 29.77 20.77
N ALA A 18 23.94 30.91 20.55
CA ALA A 18 22.65 30.96 19.86
C ALA A 18 22.77 30.46 18.41
N ALA A 19 23.80 30.87 17.67
CA ALA A 19 24.07 30.39 16.32
C ALA A 19 24.33 28.86 16.29
N LEU A 20 25.05 28.34 17.28
CA LEU A 20 25.28 26.90 17.43
C LEU A 20 23.97 26.13 17.68
N ILE A 21 23.10 26.64 18.56
CA ILE A 21 21.81 25.99 18.86
C ILE A 21 20.89 26.01 17.62
N VAL A 22 20.83 27.13 16.89
CA VAL A 22 20.00 27.24 15.68
C VAL A 22 20.48 26.29 14.59
N THR A 23 21.79 26.23 14.36
CA THR A 23 22.36 25.33 13.33
C THR A 23 22.16 23.85 13.69
N ALA A 24 22.36 23.48 14.96
CA ALA A 24 22.08 22.13 15.45
C ALA A 24 20.59 21.77 15.32
N GLY A 25 19.69 22.69 15.68
CA GLY A 25 18.24 22.50 15.56
C GLY A 25 17.77 22.34 14.11
N LEU A 26 18.36 23.09 13.18
CA LEU A 26 18.03 22.98 11.76
C LEU A 26 18.46 21.64 11.17
N LEU A 27 19.64 21.13 11.56
CA LEU A 27 20.10 19.80 11.16
C LEU A 27 19.17 18.69 11.67
N ALA A 28 18.76 18.78 12.95
CA ALA A 28 17.82 17.82 13.53
C ALA A 28 16.47 17.81 12.79
N TYR A 29 15.94 19.00 12.44
CA TYR A 29 14.71 19.13 11.66
C TYR A 29 14.81 18.51 10.26
N LEU A 30 15.91 18.76 9.55
CA LEU A 30 16.13 18.21 8.20
C LEU A 30 16.14 16.68 8.21
N LEU A 31 16.80 16.06 9.20
CA LEU A 31 16.83 14.61 9.37
C LEU A 31 15.44 14.03 9.67
N ALA A 32 14.63 14.71 10.48
CA ALA A 32 13.27 14.28 10.78
C ALA A 32 12.33 14.40 9.57
N SER A 33 12.44 15.49 8.80
CA SER A 33 11.57 15.78 7.65
C SER A 33 11.69 14.74 6.53
N GLY A 34 12.92 14.34 6.17
CA GLY A 34 13.16 13.33 5.13
C GLY A 34 12.51 11.97 5.45
N ASN A 35 12.54 11.57 6.71
CA ASN A 35 11.94 10.32 7.17
C ASN A 35 10.41 10.34 7.12
N VAL A 36 9.78 11.48 7.36
CA VAL A 36 8.31 11.61 7.32
C VAL A 36 7.80 11.52 5.88
N VAL A 37 8.48 12.18 4.92
CA VAL A 37 8.09 12.13 3.50
C VAL A 37 8.21 10.71 2.94
N GLY A 38 9.33 10.02 3.24
CA GLY A 38 9.53 8.63 2.83
C GLY A 38 8.49 7.67 3.44
N GLN A 39 8.16 7.85 4.72
CA GLN A 39 7.12 7.07 5.39
C GLN A 39 5.73 7.31 4.78
N ASN A 40 5.38 8.56 4.45
CA ASN A 40 4.11 8.87 3.81
C ASN A 40 3.98 8.23 2.43
N ALA A 41 5.05 8.22 1.63
CA ALA A 41 5.06 7.56 0.34
C ALA A 41 4.83 6.05 0.47
N GLN A 42 5.48 5.40 1.46
CA GLN A 42 5.29 3.98 1.74
C GLN A 42 3.88 3.66 2.27
N SER A 43 3.34 4.49 3.16
CA SER A 43 1.96 4.37 3.64
C SER A 43 0.96 4.49 2.49
N LYS A 44 1.17 5.43 1.56
CA LYS A 44 0.33 5.56 0.36
C LYS A 44 0.33 4.29 -0.49
N LYS A 45 1.50 3.68 -0.72
CA LYS A 45 1.58 2.42 -1.48
C LYS A 45 0.81 1.29 -0.80
N LYS A 46 0.94 1.17 0.52
CA LYS A 46 0.19 0.18 1.30
C LYS A 46 -1.32 0.38 1.20
N THR A 47 -1.80 1.62 1.33
CA THR A 47 -3.24 1.93 1.17
C THR A 47 -3.73 1.55 -0.21
N LEU A 48 -2.98 1.89 -1.27
CA LEU A 48 -3.34 1.52 -2.64
C LEU A 48 -3.33 0.00 -2.84
N ALA A 49 -2.35 -0.72 -2.27
CA ALA A 49 -2.32 -2.18 -2.33
C ALA A 49 -3.55 -2.82 -1.66
N VAL A 50 -4.03 -2.25 -0.54
CA VAL A 50 -5.29 -2.67 0.09
C VAL A 50 -6.47 -2.43 -0.83
N THR A 51 -6.59 -1.23 -1.43
CA THR A 51 -7.67 -0.94 -2.38
C THR A 51 -7.64 -1.89 -3.57
N LEU A 52 -6.48 -2.14 -4.18
CA LEU A 52 -6.34 -3.07 -5.31
C LEU A 52 -6.73 -4.52 -4.95
N ALA A 53 -6.44 -4.96 -3.73
CA ALA A 53 -6.85 -6.27 -3.23
C ALA A 53 -8.37 -6.32 -2.97
N GLN A 54 -8.95 -5.25 -2.42
CA GLN A 54 -10.40 -5.13 -2.21
C GLN A 54 -11.15 -5.12 -3.54
N ASP A 55 -10.70 -4.33 -4.51
CA ASP A 55 -11.28 -4.24 -5.85
C ASP A 55 -11.30 -5.61 -6.54
N GLN A 56 -10.23 -6.40 -6.37
CA GLN A 56 -10.17 -7.76 -6.91
C GLN A 56 -11.16 -8.71 -6.23
N ILE A 57 -11.25 -8.64 -4.90
CA ILE A 57 -12.25 -9.42 -4.15
C ILE A 57 -13.66 -9.05 -4.58
N GLU A 58 -13.95 -7.75 -4.74
CA GLU A 58 -15.25 -7.27 -5.21
C GLU A 58 -15.53 -7.74 -6.64
N SER A 59 -14.54 -7.71 -7.52
CA SER A 59 -14.66 -8.27 -8.87
C SER A 59 -15.04 -9.75 -8.84
N ILE A 60 -14.35 -10.56 -8.02
CA ILE A 60 -14.63 -11.99 -7.88
C ILE A 60 -16.03 -12.23 -7.28
N LYS A 61 -16.42 -11.44 -6.27
CA LYS A 61 -17.78 -11.49 -5.70
C LYS A 61 -18.85 -11.19 -6.73
N ASN A 62 -18.62 -10.20 -7.59
CA ASN A 62 -19.56 -9.86 -8.65
C ASN A 62 -19.62 -10.96 -9.71
N SER A 63 -18.48 -11.56 -10.08
CA SER A 63 -18.43 -12.72 -10.99
C SER A 63 -19.22 -13.91 -10.44
N ALA A 64 -19.10 -14.21 -9.14
CA ALA A 64 -19.82 -15.30 -8.47
C ALA A 64 -21.36 -15.18 -8.55
N LEU A 65 -21.90 -14.00 -8.88
CA LEU A 65 -23.34 -13.82 -9.10
C LEU A 65 -23.82 -14.39 -10.44
N THR A 66 -22.90 -14.63 -11.39
CA THR A 66 -23.24 -15.01 -12.77
C THR A 66 -22.48 -16.24 -13.26
N VAL A 67 -21.35 -16.59 -12.66
CA VAL A 67 -20.50 -17.72 -13.05
C VAL A 67 -20.07 -18.49 -11.81
N SER A 68 -20.10 -19.83 -11.87
CA SER A 68 -19.68 -20.68 -10.75
C SER A 68 -18.17 -20.63 -10.56
N LEU A 69 -17.75 -20.52 -9.29
CA LEU A 69 -16.35 -20.49 -8.86
C LEU A 69 -15.68 -21.86 -8.79
N ALA A 70 -16.42 -22.97 -8.91
CA ALA A 70 -15.87 -24.32 -8.79
C ALA A 70 -14.68 -24.59 -9.72
N GLY A 71 -14.76 -24.10 -10.97
CA GLY A 71 -13.70 -24.26 -11.96
C GLY A 71 -12.44 -23.41 -11.71
N ALA A 72 -12.50 -22.47 -10.77
CA ALA A 72 -11.35 -21.66 -10.36
C ALA A 72 -10.46 -22.36 -9.31
N ASN A 73 -10.96 -23.43 -8.68
CA ASN A 73 -10.33 -24.06 -7.53
C ASN A 73 -8.91 -24.56 -7.85
N GLY A 74 -7.93 -24.05 -7.11
CA GLY A 74 -6.53 -24.48 -7.21
C GLY A 74 -5.74 -23.89 -8.39
N LEU A 75 -6.33 -23.00 -9.19
CA LEU A 75 -5.61 -22.23 -10.20
C LEU A 75 -4.93 -21.00 -9.57
N ASP A 76 -3.76 -20.59 -10.09
CA ASP A 76 -3.15 -19.30 -9.77
C ASP A 76 -3.85 -18.15 -10.52
N SER A 77 -4.37 -17.20 -9.76
CA SER A 77 -5.01 -15.97 -10.25
C SER A 77 -6.03 -16.25 -11.38
N PRO A 78 -7.02 -17.12 -11.10
CA PRO A 78 -7.95 -17.61 -12.11
C PRO A 78 -8.78 -16.50 -12.73
N THR A 79 -8.92 -16.53 -14.06
CA THR A 79 -9.78 -15.61 -14.82
C THR A 79 -10.80 -16.43 -15.62
N GLU A 80 -12.06 -16.03 -15.52
CA GLU A 80 -13.17 -16.63 -16.25
C GLU A 80 -13.44 -15.85 -17.53
N SER A 81 -13.63 -16.56 -18.64
CA SER A 81 -14.14 -16.00 -19.87
C SER A 81 -14.99 -17.02 -20.62
N ALA A 82 -16.25 -16.67 -20.89
CA ALA A 82 -17.18 -17.48 -21.67
C ALA A 82 -17.37 -18.93 -21.17
N GLY A 83 -17.40 -19.11 -19.85
CA GLY A 83 -17.56 -20.37 -19.13
C GLY A 83 -16.26 -21.15 -18.92
N VAL A 84 -15.11 -20.58 -19.30
CA VAL A 84 -13.81 -21.26 -19.19
C VAL A 84 -12.92 -20.52 -18.19
N TRP A 85 -12.45 -21.25 -17.19
CA TRP A 85 -11.45 -20.77 -16.26
C TRP A 85 -10.04 -21.01 -16.81
N THR A 86 -9.21 -19.98 -16.73
CA THR A 86 -7.81 -20.02 -17.15
C THR A 86 -6.91 -19.51 -16.04
N GLU A 87 -5.73 -20.10 -15.93
CA GLU A 87 -4.72 -19.68 -14.96
C GLU A 87 -3.92 -18.49 -15.52
N ASN A 88 -3.72 -17.47 -14.68
CA ASN A 88 -2.81 -16.37 -14.98
C ASN A 88 -1.64 -16.42 -13.99
N VAL A 89 -0.67 -17.28 -14.28
CA VAL A 89 0.45 -17.57 -13.38
C VAL A 89 1.21 -16.29 -13.02
N GLY A 90 1.36 -16.04 -11.71
CA GLY A 90 2.00 -14.83 -11.19
C GLY A 90 1.10 -13.59 -11.20
N GLY A 91 -0.16 -13.72 -11.63
CA GLY A 91 -1.18 -12.69 -11.58
C GLY A 91 -0.94 -11.52 -12.53
N GLU A 92 -1.34 -10.34 -12.09
CA GLU A 92 -1.38 -9.13 -12.93
C GLU A 92 -0.43 -8.06 -12.40
N VAL A 93 0.36 -7.48 -13.29
CA VAL A 93 1.12 -6.26 -12.98
C VAL A 93 0.22 -5.05 -13.24
N VAL A 94 -0.05 -4.28 -12.19
CA VAL A 94 -1.00 -3.16 -12.19
C VAL A 94 -0.36 -1.88 -11.67
N ASP A 95 -0.85 -0.75 -12.16
CA ASP A 95 -0.53 0.56 -11.60
C ASP A 95 -1.43 0.93 -10.42
N ALA A 96 -1.21 2.13 -9.86
CA ALA A 96 -1.96 2.65 -8.72
C ALA A 96 -3.47 2.84 -8.99
N THR A 97 -3.92 2.72 -10.24
CA THR A 97 -5.33 2.82 -10.64
C THR A 97 -5.95 1.46 -10.96
N GLY A 98 -5.18 0.37 -10.86
CA GLY A 98 -5.62 -0.98 -11.20
C GLY A 98 -5.54 -1.30 -12.69
N THR A 99 -4.91 -0.43 -13.49
CA THR A 99 -4.76 -0.67 -14.94
C THR A 99 -3.56 -1.59 -15.20
N THR A 100 -3.77 -2.63 -16.02
CA THR A 100 -2.74 -3.58 -16.44
C THR A 100 -1.95 -3.07 -17.66
N GLY A 101 -0.73 -3.58 -17.85
CA GLY A 101 0.06 -3.33 -19.06
C GLY A 101 0.62 -1.91 -19.21
N THR A 102 0.60 -1.10 -18.16
CA THR A 102 1.14 0.27 -18.18
C THR A 102 2.61 0.30 -17.76
N ALA A 103 3.38 1.26 -18.29
CA ALA A 103 4.78 1.46 -17.90
C ALA A 103 4.95 1.91 -16.43
N ASN A 104 3.85 2.33 -15.78
CA ASN A 104 3.82 2.79 -14.40
C ASN A 104 3.37 1.69 -13.42
N ALA A 105 3.22 0.45 -13.90
CA ALA A 105 2.79 -0.66 -13.07
C ALA A 105 3.89 -1.03 -12.07
N ILE A 106 3.57 -0.90 -10.77
CA ILE A 106 4.50 -1.12 -9.66
C ILE A 106 3.96 -2.11 -8.62
N TYR A 107 2.74 -2.60 -8.83
CA TYR A 107 2.11 -3.61 -8.00
C TYR A 107 1.97 -4.89 -8.82
N THR A 108 2.08 -6.03 -8.14
CA THR A 108 1.69 -7.32 -8.69
C THR A 108 0.57 -7.85 -7.82
N ARG A 109 -0.58 -8.12 -8.44
CA ARG A 109 -1.76 -8.65 -7.77
C ARG A 109 -1.99 -10.09 -8.19
N THR A 110 -2.07 -10.98 -7.21
CA THR A 110 -2.42 -12.39 -7.40
C THR A 110 -3.65 -12.71 -6.57
N TRP A 111 -4.38 -13.75 -6.94
CA TRP A 111 -5.49 -14.23 -6.13
C TRP A 111 -5.61 -15.75 -6.22
N SER A 112 -6.21 -16.35 -5.21
CA SER A 112 -6.60 -17.76 -5.24
C SER A 112 -8.04 -17.89 -4.82
N ILE A 113 -8.73 -18.83 -5.43
CA ILE A 113 -10.08 -19.22 -5.07
C ILE A 113 -9.99 -20.70 -4.71
N THR A 114 -10.30 -21.03 -3.47
CA THR A 114 -10.25 -22.40 -2.97
C THR A 114 -11.57 -22.77 -2.34
N THR A 115 -12.08 -23.94 -2.67
CA THR A 115 -13.40 -24.37 -2.22
C THR A 115 -13.31 -25.38 -1.07
N ASP A 116 -14.39 -25.48 -0.28
CA ASP A 116 -14.55 -26.54 0.71
C ASP A 116 -14.93 -27.88 0.06
N ALA A 117 -14.97 -28.97 0.84
CA ALA A 117 -15.25 -30.30 0.30
C ALA A 117 -16.67 -30.46 -0.27
N LEU A 118 -17.57 -29.51 0.00
CA LEU A 118 -18.96 -29.53 -0.42
C LEU A 118 -19.26 -28.50 -1.54
N GLU A 119 -18.26 -27.72 -1.94
CA GLU A 119 -18.33 -26.64 -2.92
C GLU A 119 -19.35 -25.54 -2.60
N VAL A 120 -19.62 -25.32 -1.31
CA VAL A 120 -20.60 -24.33 -0.83
C VAL A 120 -19.93 -23.03 -0.44
N PHE A 121 -18.71 -23.11 0.11
CA PHE A 121 -17.94 -21.95 0.53
C PHE A 121 -16.62 -21.88 -0.20
N TYR A 122 -16.35 -20.71 -0.78
CA TYR A 122 -15.12 -20.39 -1.47
C TYR A 122 -14.33 -19.39 -0.64
N THR A 123 -13.12 -19.77 -0.25
CA THR A 123 -12.13 -18.86 0.31
C THR A 123 -11.43 -18.16 -0.84
N VAL A 124 -11.53 -16.83 -0.86
CA VAL A 124 -10.83 -15.97 -1.82
C VAL A 124 -9.74 -15.23 -1.07
N SER A 125 -8.51 -15.41 -1.53
CA SER A 125 -7.33 -14.74 -0.99
C SER A 125 -6.73 -13.86 -2.09
N ALA A 126 -6.76 -12.54 -1.92
CA ALA A 126 -6.15 -11.59 -2.85
C ALA A 126 -4.86 -11.04 -2.22
N THR A 127 -3.74 -11.19 -2.92
CA THR A 127 -2.42 -10.71 -2.49
C THR A 127 -1.92 -9.63 -3.43
N VAL A 128 -1.42 -8.53 -2.88
CA VAL A 128 -0.77 -7.46 -3.67
C VAL A 128 0.64 -7.25 -3.16
N VAL A 129 1.61 -7.40 -4.04
CA VAL A 129 3.04 -7.19 -3.81
C VAL A 129 3.47 -5.86 -4.41
N TRP A 130 4.32 -5.11 -3.70
CA TRP A 130 5.00 -3.92 -4.20
C TRP A 130 6.43 -3.85 -3.67
N ASP A 131 7.27 -3.05 -4.33
CA ASP A 131 8.69 -2.90 -3.98
C ASP A 131 9.42 -4.26 -3.86
N GLY A 132 8.99 -5.26 -4.63
CA GLY A 132 9.58 -6.61 -4.75
C GLY A 132 9.32 -7.57 -3.59
N SER A 133 9.09 -7.08 -2.36
CA SER A 133 8.96 -7.95 -1.19
C SER A 133 7.89 -7.53 -0.19
N LYS A 134 7.29 -6.34 -0.33
CA LYS A 134 6.22 -5.90 0.56
C LYS A 134 4.92 -6.44 0.02
N SER A 135 4.10 -7.02 0.88
CA SER A 135 2.81 -7.56 0.47
C SER A 135 1.72 -7.26 1.47
N ILE A 136 0.49 -7.32 0.98
CA ILE A 136 -0.73 -7.42 1.78
C ILE A 136 -1.58 -8.54 1.19
N THR A 137 -2.21 -9.32 2.06
CA THR A 137 -3.17 -10.35 1.67
C THR A 137 -4.47 -10.07 2.38
N LEU A 138 -5.57 -10.11 1.63
CA LEU A 138 -6.93 -10.03 2.14
C LEU A 138 -7.63 -11.35 1.85
N ASP A 139 -8.27 -11.90 2.87
CA ASP A 139 -9.04 -13.13 2.78
C ASP A 139 -10.51 -12.83 2.98
N THR A 140 -11.37 -13.50 2.22
CA THR A 140 -12.82 -13.43 2.39
C THR A 140 -13.45 -14.78 2.06
N LEU A 141 -14.64 -15.00 2.59
CA LEU A 141 -15.48 -16.14 2.25
C LEU A 141 -16.62 -15.67 1.35
N ILE A 142 -16.88 -16.43 0.30
CA ILE A 142 -18.00 -16.27 -0.61
C ILE A 142 -18.81 -17.56 -0.56
N SER A 143 -20.14 -17.44 -0.49
CA SER A 143 -21.06 -18.56 -0.64
C SER A 143 -21.74 -18.45 -2.00
N GLU A 144 -21.83 -19.57 -2.73
CA GLU A 144 -22.67 -19.71 -3.92
C GLU A 144 -23.85 -20.66 -3.66
#